data_AF-A0A7Y6NJL7-F1
#
_entry.id   AF-A0A7Y6NJL7-F1
#
_cell.length_a   1.000
_cell.length_b   1.000
_cell.length_c   1.000
_cell.angle_alpha   90.00
_cell.angle_beta   90.00
_cell.angle_gamma   90.00
#
_symmetry.space_group_name_H-M   'P 1'
#
loop_
_entity.id
_entity.type
_entity.pdbx_description
1 polymer ?
#
loop_
_entity_poly.entity_id
_entity_poly.type
_entity_poly.pdbx_seq_one_letter_code
_entity_poly.pdbx_strand_id
1 'polypeptide(L)'
;MTDAHEPIEIDEPHEGPIKTPKQLILAVIWAFVIPITTIVLLALFVQAQIKPGAGSNVLTPQAVSERLRPVGHVEVKDATDVASLKNGQEVFTAQCSACHTPGSLGAPKFGDAAAWADRIKTGLESLIKSAVHGKGAMPPQAGGDFNEFEVARAVVYMTNQSGASFPEPKPPAPVNPADTAAAAGAPTTTTALSTATVAPSPGVDANAGRQPSELSPPAGGSMTASTSGPTAAATQPAVATPAANPPPLYAQSCAVCHGAGVAGAPKLGDKAAWAPRIAQGIDTLTTHAITGKGAMPPRGGSTASDADIRTVVTYMVSASK
;
A
#
# COMPACT_ATOMS: atom_id res chain seq x y z
N MET A 1 11.96 -59.50 -103.52
CA MET A 1 13.21 -59.60 -102.73
C MET A 1 13.76 -58.20 -102.55
N THR A 2 14.26 -57.96 -101.34
CA THR A 2 15.12 -56.86 -100.88
C THR A 2 14.51 -55.46 -100.73
N ASP A 3 13.99 -55.26 -99.51
CA ASP A 3 14.19 -54.12 -98.61
C ASP A 3 15.14 -53.00 -99.07
N ALA A 4 14.69 -51.76 -98.86
CA ALA A 4 15.54 -50.61 -98.60
C ALA A 4 15.07 -49.95 -97.30
N HIS A 5 15.79 -50.21 -96.21
CA HIS A 5 15.70 -49.54 -94.92
C HIS A 5 16.18 -48.09 -95.08
N GLU A 6 15.33 -47.10 -94.79
CA GLU A 6 15.80 -45.75 -94.45
C GLU A 6 16.44 -45.77 -93.05
N PRO A 7 17.59 -45.09 -92.86
CA PRO A 7 18.27 -45.06 -91.57
C PRO A 7 17.51 -44.19 -90.57
N ILE A 8 17.11 -44.80 -89.46
CA ILE A 8 16.68 -44.13 -88.24
C ILE A 8 17.90 -43.37 -87.70
N GLU A 9 17.85 -42.03 -87.65
CA GLU A 9 18.78 -41.23 -86.86
C GLU A 9 18.59 -41.62 -85.38
N ILE A 10 19.54 -42.38 -84.85
CA ILE A 10 19.57 -42.82 -83.47
C ILE A 10 20.04 -41.64 -82.60
N ASP A 11 19.14 -41.24 -81.71
CA ASP A 11 19.30 -40.43 -80.50
C ASP A 11 20.74 -39.97 -80.17
N GLU A 12 20.95 -38.66 -80.18
CA GLU A 12 22.02 -38.05 -79.37
C GLU A 12 21.87 -38.53 -77.92
N PRO A 13 22.94 -39.03 -77.28
CA PRO A 13 22.85 -39.41 -75.88
C PRO A 13 22.53 -38.17 -75.05
N HIS A 14 21.32 -38.14 -74.49
CA HIS A 14 20.88 -37.12 -73.52
C HIS A 14 21.70 -37.21 -72.23
N GLU A 15 22.97 -36.82 -72.27
CA GLU A 15 23.78 -36.61 -71.08
C GLU A 15 23.34 -35.29 -70.42
N GLY A 16 22.58 -35.39 -69.33
CA GLY A 16 22.20 -34.23 -68.54
C GLY A 16 23.41 -33.47 -67.96
N PRO A 17 23.24 -32.22 -67.50
CA PRO A 17 24.33 -31.34 -67.04
C PRO A 17 25.16 -31.84 -65.83
N ILE A 18 24.83 -33.00 -65.27
CA ILE A 18 25.39 -33.53 -64.03
C ILE A 18 26.22 -34.77 -64.35
N LYS A 19 27.54 -34.60 -64.43
CA LYS A 19 28.48 -35.64 -64.86
C LYS A 19 29.14 -36.38 -63.68
N THR A 20 28.96 -35.89 -62.45
CA THR A 20 29.55 -36.52 -61.26
C THR A 20 28.55 -36.59 -60.11
N PRO A 21 28.63 -37.63 -59.24
CA PRO A 21 27.79 -37.72 -58.04
C PRO A 21 27.93 -36.51 -57.11
N LYS A 22 29.11 -35.87 -57.09
CA LYS A 22 29.36 -34.63 -56.34
C LYS A 22 28.58 -33.44 -56.91
N GLN A 23 28.46 -33.34 -58.23
CA GLN A 23 27.64 -32.29 -58.88
C GLN A 23 26.14 -32.50 -58.62
N LEU A 24 25.67 -33.76 -58.54
CA LEU A 24 24.28 -34.07 -58.20
C LEU A 24 23.94 -33.58 -56.78
N ILE A 25 24.77 -33.94 -55.81
CA ILE A 25 24.57 -33.54 -54.40
C ILE A 25 24.60 -32.01 -54.28
N LEU A 26 25.54 -31.35 -54.95
CA LEU A 26 25.64 -29.89 -54.91
C LEU A 26 24.42 -29.21 -55.56
N ALA A 27 23.93 -29.73 -56.71
CA ALA A 27 22.75 -29.20 -57.38
C ALA A 27 21.48 -29.35 -56.51
N VAL A 28 21.32 -30.50 -55.84
CA VAL A 28 20.19 -30.72 -54.92
C VAL A 28 20.29 -29.77 -53.72
N ILE A 29 21.46 -29.60 -53.10
CA ILE A 29 21.65 -28.66 -51.98
C ILE A 29 21.28 -27.24 -52.41
N TRP A 30 21.77 -26.75 -53.55
CA TRP A 30 21.44 -25.40 -54.02
C TRP A 30 19.97 -25.25 -54.40
N ALA A 31 19.33 -26.30 -54.94
CA ALA A 31 17.90 -26.28 -55.26
C ALA A 31 17.00 -26.11 -54.03
N PHE A 32 17.46 -26.45 -52.83
CA PHE A 32 16.74 -26.19 -51.57
C PHE A 32 17.23 -24.92 -50.86
N VAL A 33 18.54 -24.71 -50.79
CA VAL A 33 19.13 -23.56 -50.06
C VAL A 33 18.71 -22.23 -50.67
N ILE A 34 18.71 -22.10 -52.00
CA ILE A 34 18.36 -20.84 -52.67
C ILE A 34 16.89 -20.43 -52.41
N PRO A 35 15.87 -21.28 -52.65
CA PRO A 35 14.50 -20.89 -52.38
C PRO A 35 14.23 -20.69 -50.89
N ILE A 36 14.80 -21.50 -49.98
CA ILE A 36 14.64 -21.30 -48.54
C ILE A 36 15.22 -19.95 -48.11
N THR A 37 16.45 -19.65 -48.54
CA THR A 37 17.10 -18.37 -48.22
C THR A 37 16.32 -17.19 -48.80
N THR A 38 15.77 -17.34 -50.01
CA THR A 38 14.93 -16.32 -50.64
C THR A 38 13.65 -16.09 -49.85
N ILE A 39 12.96 -17.16 -49.42
CA ILE A 39 11.74 -17.06 -48.60
C ILE A 39 12.06 -16.39 -47.26
N VAL A 40 13.16 -16.77 -46.61
CA VAL A 40 13.59 -16.15 -45.34
C VAL A 40 13.89 -14.67 -45.55
N LEU A 41 14.66 -14.30 -46.58
CA LEU A 41 14.97 -12.91 -46.90
C LEU A 41 13.70 -12.11 -47.23
N LEU A 42 12.74 -12.70 -47.94
CA LEU A 42 11.47 -12.05 -48.25
C LEU A 42 10.61 -11.86 -47.00
N ALA A 43 10.55 -12.86 -46.12
CA ALA A 43 9.85 -12.75 -44.84
C ALA A 43 10.47 -11.68 -43.94
N LEU A 44 11.80 -11.61 -43.90
CA LEU A 44 12.53 -10.55 -43.19
C LEU A 44 12.26 -9.18 -43.82
N PHE A 45 12.22 -9.08 -45.15
CA PHE A 45 11.91 -7.84 -45.86
C PHE A 45 10.48 -7.38 -45.60
N VAL A 46 9.49 -8.27 -45.67
CA VAL A 46 8.08 -7.95 -45.37
C VAL A 46 7.92 -7.52 -43.91
N GLN A 47 8.55 -8.23 -42.97
CA GLN A 47 8.54 -7.82 -41.56
C GLN A 47 9.25 -6.47 -41.34
N ALA A 48 10.27 -6.12 -42.13
CA ALA A 48 10.91 -4.81 -42.06
C ALA A 48 10.02 -3.67 -42.61
N GLN A 49 9.11 -3.97 -43.55
CA GLN A 49 8.13 -3.02 -44.09
C GLN A 49 6.92 -2.85 -43.17
N ILE A 50 6.54 -3.88 -42.41
CA ILE A 50 5.51 -3.79 -41.35
C ILE A 50 6.17 -3.22 -40.09
N LYS A 51 6.61 -1.95 -40.15
CA LYS A 51 6.84 -1.18 -38.92
C LYS A 51 5.49 -0.66 -38.46
N PRO A 52 4.97 -1.12 -37.30
CA PRO A 52 3.79 -0.51 -36.72
C PRO A 52 4.10 0.97 -36.52
N GLY A 53 3.23 1.86 -37.04
CA GLY A 53 3.41 3.30 -36.89
C GLY A 53 3.56 3.66 -35.42
N ALA A 54 4.37 4.67 -35.11
CA ALA A 54 4.56 5.12 -33.73
C ALA A 54 3.19 5.33 -33.05
N GLY A 55 2.91 4.56 -32.01
CA GLY A 55 1.64 4.62 -31.26
C GLY A 55 0.63 3.49 -31.51
N SER A 56 0.81 2.60 -32.50
CA SER A 56 -0.14 1.51 -32.76
C SER A 56 -0.23 0.49 -31.60
N ASN A 57 0.82 0.41 -30.79
CA ASN A 57 0.88 -0.50 -29.64
C ASN A 57 0.27 0.11 -28.37
N VAL A 58 -0.18 1.37 -28.42
CA VAL A 58 -0.68 2.12 -27.25
C VAL A 58 -2.03 1.58 -26.77
N LEU A 59 -2.81 0.98 -27.66
CA LEU A 59 -4.13 0.41 -27.39
C LEU A 59 -4.12 -1.11 -27.26
N THR A 60 -2.95 -1.76 -27.28
CA THR A 60 -2.91 -3.20 -27.03
C THR A 60 -3.30 -3.47 -25.58
N PRO A 61 -4.04 -4.57 -25.30
CA PRO A 61 -4.40 -4.93 -23.94
C PRO A 61 -3.18 -5.01 -23.01
N GLN A 62 -2.02 -5.41 -23.55
CA GLN A 62 -0.74 -5.47 -22.83
C GLN A 62 -0.25 -4.07 -22.44
N ALA A 63 -0.18 -3.11 -23.36
CA ALA A 63 0.28 -1.76 -23.05
C ALA A 63 -0.68 -1.00 -22.13
N VAL A 64 -1.99 -1.31 -22.19
CA VAL A 64 -2.98 -0.79 -21.24
C VAL A 64 -2.77 -1.40 -19.86
N SER A 65 -2.58 -2.72 -19.76
CA SER A 65 -2.33 -3.40 -18.47
C SER A 65 -1.07 -2.91 -17.77
N GLU A 66 -0.03 -2.56 -18.51
CA GLU A 66 1.23 -2.09 -17.94
C GLU A 66 1.13 -0.65 -17.39
N ARG A 67 0.25 0.17 -17.97
CA ARG A 67 -0.06 1.53 -17.46
C ARG A 67 -1.06 1.52 -16.31
N LEU A 68 -1.92 0.52 -16.25
CA LEU A 68 -2.85 0.31 -15.15
C LEU A 68 -2.20 -0.43 -13.97
N ARG A 69 -0.94 -0.86 -14.10
CA ARG A 69 -0.24 -1.52 -13.01
C ARG A 69 -0.11 -0.55 -11.84
N PRO A 70 -0.41 -0.97 -10.59
CA PRO A 70 -0.28 -0.10 -9.43
C PRO A 70 1.13 0.47 -9.33
N VAL A 71 1.25 1.79 -9.32
CA VAL A 71 2.53 2.53 -9.21
C VAL A 71 3.04 2.64 -7.77
N GLY A 72 2.31 2.08 -6.81
CA GLY A 72 2.71 2.00 -5.42
C GLY A 72 2.29 0.67 -4.83
N HIS A 73 3.23 0.00 -4.14
CA HIS A 73 2.95 -1.08 -3.22
C HIS A 73 3.14 -0.51 -1.82
N VAL A 74 2.13 -0.70 -0.96
CA VAL A 74 2.21 -0.31 0.45
C VAL A 74 2.66 -1.55 1.22
N GLU A 75 3.90 -1.56 1.67
CA GLU A 75 4.38 -2.55 2.62
C GLU A 75 4.04 -2.09 4.04
N VAL A 76 3.03 -2.71 4.65
CA VAL A 76 2.73 -2.52 6.06
C VAL A 76 3.67 -3.44 6.85
N LYS A 77 4.74 -2.88 7.41
CA LYS A 77 5.59 -3.62 8.37
C LYS A 77 4.79 -3.81 9.66
N ASP A 78 4.62 -5.06 10.08
CA ASP A 78 3.92 -5.39 11.32
C ASP A 78 4.79 -4.99 12.53
N ALA A 79 4.36 -3.98 13.27
CA ALA A 79 5.06 -3.51 14.46
C ALA A 79 5.03 -4.53 15.61
N THR A 80 4.19 -5.56 15.53
CA THR A 80 4.05 -6.62 16.53
C THR A 80 4.92 -7.85 16.24
N ASP A 81 5.41 -8.02 15.00
CA ASP A 81 6.40 -9.03 14.66
C ASP A 81 7.82 -8.51 14.92
N VAL A 82 8.19 -8.47 16.19
CA VAL A 82 9.50 -8.01 16.68
C VAL A 82 10.68 -8.74 16.01
N ALA A 83 10.48 -10.00 15.59
CA ALA A 83 11.51 -10.81 14.94
C ALA A 83 11.78 -10.36 13.49
N SER A 84 10.80 -9.74 12.83
CA SER A 84 10.97 -9.16 11.49
C SER A 84 11.59 -7.76 11.50
N LEU A 85 11.60 -7.08 12.65
CA LEU A 85 12.08 -5.71 12.78
C LEU A 85 13.60 -5.65 12.96
N LYS A 86 14.27 -4.72 12.26
CA LYS A 86 15.73 -4.58 12.26
C LYS A 86 16.27 -4.17 13.63
N ASN A 87 17.35 -4.80 14.07
CA ASN A 87 17.97 -4.43 15.34
C ASN A 87 18.64 -3.03 15.27
N GLY A 88 19.01 -2.48 16.42
CA GLY A 88 19.55 -1.12 16.49
C GLY A 88 20.83 -0.89 15.68
N GLN A 89 21.69 -1.89 15.58
CA GLN A 89 22.92 -1.81 14.79
C GLN A 89 22.63 -1.83 13.28
N GLU A 90 21.66 -2.63 12.84
CA GLU A 90 21.24 -2.71 11.43
C GLU A 90 20.64 -1.38 10.97
N VAL A 91 19.75 -0.79 11.78
CA VAL A 91 19.15 0.53 11.51
C VAL A 91 20.22 1.62 11.48
N PHE A 92 21.14 1.60 12.46
CA PHE A 92 22.26 2.53 12.50
C PHE A 92 23.10 2.44 11.23
N THR A 93 23.47 1.22 10.82
CA THR A 93 24.31 0.98 9.65
C THR A 93 23.60 1.44 8.38
N ALA A 94 22.30 1.12 8.25
CA ALA A 94 21.52 1.40 7.05
C ALA A 94 21.31 2.90 6.79
N GLN A 95 21.18 3.74 7.83
CA GLN A 95 20.78 5.15 7.65
C GLN A 95 21.56 6.15 8.51
N CYS A 96 21.79 5.84 9.78
CA CYS A 96 22.36 6.81 10.72
C CYS A 96 23.87 7.01 10.52
N SER A 97 24.58 5.95 10.09
CA SER A 97 26.03 5.90 9.97
C SER A 97 26.59 6.94 8.99
N ALA A 98 25.83 7.26 7.94
CA ALA A 98 26.21 8.23 6.92
C ALA A 98 26.55 9.62 7.51
N CYS A 99 25.87 10.02 8.59
CA CYS A 99 26.10 11.30 9.25
C CYS A 99 26.76 11.19 10.63
N HIS A 100 26.37 10.19 11.43
CA HIS A 100 26.86 10.07 12.80
C HIS A 100 28.24 9.41 12.91
N THR A 101 28.66 8.59 11.94
CA THR A 101 30.04 8.07 11.92
C THR A 101 31.07 9.17 11.66
N PRO A 102 30.91 10.04 10.63
CA PRO A 102 31.81 11.17 10.44
C PRO A 102 31.55 12.33 11.41
N GLY A 103 30.36 12.41 12.02
CA GLY A 103 29.93 13.60 12.76
C GLY A 103 29.63 14.79 11.84
N SER A 104 29.19 14.53 10.61
CA SER A 104 28.95 15.56 9.60
C SER A 104 27.71 16.39 9.95
N LEU A 105 27.63 17.62 9.41
CA LEU A 105 26.50 18.53 9.62
C LEU A 105 26.21 18.85 11.09
N GLY A 106 27.23 18.75 11.97
CA GLY A 106 27.09 18.96 13.41
C GLY A 106 26.43 17.79 14.14
N ALA A 107 26.33 16.61 13.50
CA ALA A 107 25.86 15.40 14.14
C ALA A 107 26.84 14.95 15.24
N PRO A 108 26.36 14.52 16.42
CA PRO A 108 27.23 13.94 17.44
C PRO A 108 27.86 12.65 16.90
N LYS A 109 29.18 12.56 16.99
CA LYS A 109 29.95 11.46 16.44
C LYS A 109 29.70 10.18 17.23
N PHE A 110 29.37 9.09 16.55
CA PHE A 110 29.18 7.78 17.16
C PHE A 110 30.47 7.33 17.86
N GLY A 111 30.35 6.90 19.12
CA GLY A 111 31.48 6.49 19.94
C GLY A 111 32.18 7.63 20.69
N ASP A 112 31.81 8.89 20.44
CA ASP A 112 32.41 10.05 21.13
C ASP A 112 31.67 10.36 22.42
N ALA A 113 32.18 9.86 23.55
CA ALA A 113 31.57 10.08 24.85
C ALA A 113 31.45 11.56 25.24
N ALA A 114 32.37 12.42 24.81
CA ALA A 114 32.31 13.85 25.12
C ALA A 114 31.19 14.54 24.33
N ALA A 115 31.03 14.21 23.04
CA ALA A 115 29.95 14.75 22.22
C ALA A 115 28.55 14.30 22.71
N TRP A 116 28.47 13.10 23.31
CA TRP A 116 27.21 12.50 23.78
C TRP A 116 26.88 12.77 25.25
N ALA A 117 27.83 13.16 26.10
CA ALA A 117 27.62 13.31 27.54
C ALA A 117 26.40 14.18 27.91
N ASP A 118 26.29 15.39 27.37
CA ASP A 118 25.16 16.28 27.69
C ASP A 118 23.85 15.83 27.04
N ARG A 119 23.92 15.11 25.92
CA ARG A 119 22.75 14.55 25.23
C ARG A 119 22.16 13.39 26.02
N ILE A 120 23.02 12.50 26.51
CA ILE A 120 22.64 11.36 27.36
C ILE A 120 21.93 11.85 28.63
N LYS A 121 22.38 12.96 29.23
CA LYS A 121 21.71 13.57 30.41
C LYS A 121 20.27 14.01 30.14
N THR A 122 19.88 14.25 28.89
CA THR A 122 18.48 14.59 28.54
C THR A 122 17.53 13.40 28.62
N GLY A 123 18.07 12.18 28.73
CA GLY A 123 17.31 10.93 28.79
C GLY A 123 17.00 10.33 27.43
N LEU A 124 16.72 9.01 27.42
CA LEU A 124 16.49 8.23 26.21
C LEU A 124 15.29 8.74 25.40
N GLU A 125 14.15 9.00 26.04
CA GLU A 125 12.92 9.48 25.37
C GLU A 125 13.13 10.79 24.60
N SER A 126 13.91 11.72 25.16
CA SER A 126 14.23 12.99 24.50
C SER A 126 15.07 12.77 23.23
N LEU A 127 15.98 11.80 23.27
CA LEU A 127 16.82 11.44 22.13
C LEU A 127 16.01 10.72 21.05
N ILE A 128 15.14 9.78 21.42
CA ILE A 128 14.22 9.12 20.50
C ILE A 128 13.32 10.16 19.83
N LYS A 129 12.72 11.06 20.60
CA LYS A 129 11.88 12.13 20.08
C LYS A 129 12.62 13.01 19.07
N SER A 130 13.88 13.35 19.37
CA SER A 130 14.72 14.12 18.45
C SER A 130 15.01 13.35 17.15
N ALA A 131 15.17 12.03 17.23
CA ALA A 131 15.41 11.18 16.07
C ALA A 131 14.14 10.99 15.21
N VAL A 132 12.98 10.81 15.84
CA VAL A 132 11.69 10.59 15.16
C VAL A 132 11.18 11.88 14.52
N HIS A 133 11.27 13.02 15.21
CA HIS A 133 10.78 14.29 14.68
C HIS A 133 11.82 15.10 13.90
N GLY A 134 13.08 14.66 13.92
CA GLY A 134 14.21 15.40 13.38
C GLY A 134 14.64 16.56 14.29
N LYS A 135 15.91 16.96 14.16
CA LYS A 135 16.50 18.08 14.92
C LYS A 135 17.70 18.66 14.18
N GLY A 136 17.69 19.97 13.93
CA GLY A 136 18.76 20.62 13.18
C GLY A 136 18.83 20.09 11.75
N ALA A 137 20.00 19.60 11.34
CA ALA A 137 20.19 18.98 10.02
C ALA A 137 19.69 17.52 9.94
N MET A 138 19.25 16.93 11.06
CA MET A 138 18.71 15.57 11.08
C MET A 138 17.25 15.57 10.61
N PRO A 139 16.90 14.87 9.51
CA PRO A 139 15.52 14.77 9.03
C PRO A 139 14.64 13.91 9.97
N PRO A 140 13.29 14.01 9.85
CA PRO A 140 12.36 13.14 10.56
C PRO A 140 12.60 11.64 10.30
N GLN A 141 12.18 10.79 11.24
CA GLN A 141 12.40 9.33 11.25
C GLN A 141 13.86 8.93 11.00
N ALA A 142 14.80 9.73 11.50
CA ALA A 142 16.23 9.57 11.25
C ALA A 142 16.63 9.52 9.75
N GLY A 143 15.76 9.99 8.86
CA GLY A 143 16.00 10.07 7.41
C GLY A 143 15.68 8.82 6.62
N GLY A 144 14.98 7.84 7.21
CA GLY A 144 14.57 6.62 6.53
C GLY A 144 13.15 6.18 6.89
N ASP A 145 12.67 5.14 6.21
CA ASP A 145 11.38 4.51 6.46
C ASP A 145 11.51 3.42 7.55
N PHE A 146 11.75 3.87 8.79
CA PHE A 146 11.83 3.01 9.97
C PHE A 146 10.65 3.26 10.90
N ASN A 147 10.21 2.21 11.59
CA ASN A 147 9.25 2.39 12.66
C ASN A 147 9.93 2.99 13.92
N GLU A 148 9.13 3.57 14.82
CA GLU A 148 9.63 4.24 16.01
C GLU A 148 10.42 3.29 16.94
N PHE A 149 10.07 2.00 16.96
CA PHE A 149 10.76 0.99 17.75
C PHE A 149 12.17 0.68 17.23
N GLU A 150 12.33 0.57 15.91
CA GLU A 150 13.61 0.42 15.21
C GLU A 150 14.52 1.63 15.43
N VAL A 151 13.94 2.84 15.32
CA VAL A 151 14.66 4.09 15.64
C VAL A 151 15.11 4.11 17.09
N ALA A 152 14.24 3.70 18.02
CA ALA A 152 14.57 3.65 19.44
C ALA A 152 15.73 2.67 19.73
N ARG A 153 15.72 1.49 19.11
CA ARG A 153 16.84 0.53 19.22
C ARG A 153 18.13 1.11 18.66
N ALA A 154 18.07 1.83 17.55
CA ALA A 154 19.24 2.50 16.97
C ALA A 154 19.81 3.58 17.88
N VAL A 155 18.94 4.38 18.52
CA VAL A 155 19.36 5.40 19.50
C VAL A 155 20.07 4.74 20.67
N VAL A 156 19.51 3.67 21.25
CA VAL A 156 20.14 2.93 22.35
C VAL A 156 21.51 2.39 21.95
N TYR A 157 21.62 1.77 20.78
CA TYR A 157 22.90 1.29 20.24
C TYR A 157 23.94 2.43 20.17
N MET A 158 23.56 3.58 19.61
CA MET A 158 24.46 4.73 19.47
C MET A 158 24.90 5.31 20.80
N THR A 159 23.96 5.50 21.73
CA THR A 159 24.27 6.10 23.03
C THR A 159 25.08 5.17 23.90
N ASN A 160 24.83 3.86 23.86
CA ASN A 160 25.56 2.89 24.68
C ASN A 160 27.02 2.77 24.22
N GLN A 161 27.24 2.81 22.90
CA GLN A 161 28.59 2.87 22.33
C GLN A 161 29.30 4.21 22.60
N SER A 162 28.55 5.21 23.08
CA SER A 162 29.06 6.54 23.43
C SER A 162 29.02 6.82 24.94
N GLY A 163 28.97 5.78 25.77
CA GLY A 163 29.10 5.88 27.23
C GLY A 163 27.80 5.88 28.03
N ALA A 164 26.64 5.68 27.40
CA ALA A 164 25.40 5.37 28.12
C ALA A 164 25.30 3.87 28.44
N SER A 165 24.28 3.50 29.21
CA SER A 165 23.90 2.10 29.44
C SER A 165 22.38 2.00 29.52
N PHE A 166 21.71 2.51 28.48
CA PHE A 166 20.27 2.45 28.38
C PHE A 166 19.81 1.02 28.08
N PRO A 167 18.72 0.56 28.71
CA PRO A 167 18.14 -0.73 28.39
C PRO A 167 17.58 -0.72 26.96
N GLU A 168 17.48 -1.90 26.35
CA GLU A 168 16.77 -2.03 25.08
C GLU A 168 15.30 -1.60 25.27
N PRO A 169 14.73 -0.79 24.36
CA PRO A 169 13.35 -0.36 24.47
C PRO A 169 12.43 -1.58 24.49
N LYS A 170 11.37 -1.53 25.29
CA LYS A 170 10.38 -2.60 25.29
C LYS A 170 9.68 -2.61 23.92
N PRO A 171 9.48 -3.78 23.28
CA PRO A 171 8.65 -3.87 22.10
C PRO A 171 7.30 -3.20 22.36
N PRO A 172 6.71 -2.52 21.36
CA PRO A 172 5.33 -2.08 21.49
C PRO A 172 4.50 -3.29 21.91
N ALA A 173 3.81 -3.16 23.05
CA ALA A 173 2.96 -4.24 23.52
C ALA A 173 1.98 -4.57 22.38
N PRO A 174 1.69 -5.85 22.11
CA PRO A 174 0.55 -6.18 21.28
C PRO A 174 -0.63 -5.46 21.94
N VAL A 175 -1.22 -4.53 21.22
CA VAL A 175 -2.38 -3.78 21.71
C VAL A 175 -3.50 -4.78 21.87
N ASN A 176 -3.60 -5.34 23.08
CA ASN A 176 -4.79 -6.05 23.48
C ASN A 176 -5.89 -4.99 23.51
N PRO A 177 -7.03 -5.17 22.83
CA PRO A 177 -8.10 -4.16 22.80
C PRO A 177 -8.57 -3.71 24.20
N ALA A 178 -8.23 -4.48 25.24
CA ALA A 178 -8.50 -4.20 26.64
C ALA A 178 -7.51 -3.23 27.34
N ASP A 179 -6.26 -3.09 26.88
CA ASP A 179 -5.23 -2.33 27.62
C ASP A 179 -5.31 -0.81 27.38
N THR A 180 -6.05 -0.38 26.36
CA THR A 180 -6.37 1.04 26.12
C THR A 180 -7.29 1.61 27.23
N ALA A 181 -7.91 0.75 28.04
CA ALA A 181 -8.78 1.16 29.14
C ALA A 181 -8.05 1.44 30.47
N ALA A 182 -6.78 1.03 30.63
CA ALA A 182 -6.11 1.01 31.94
C ALA A 182 -5.15 2.17 32.22
N ALA A 183 -4.83 3.02 31.23
CA ALA A 183 -3.91 4.16 31.43
C ALA A 183 -4.60 5.46 31.89
N ALA A 184 -5.93 5.46 32.10
CA ALA A 184 -6.69 6.60 32.60
C ALA A 184 -7.17 6.37 34.05
N GLY A 185 -6.26 6.52 35.00
CA GLY A 185 -6.56 7.02 36.35
C GLY A 185 -7.08 6.04 37.40
N ALA A 186 -6.29 5.80 38.44
CA ALA A 186 -6.80 5.69 39.81
C ALA A 186 -6.91 7.13 40.38
N PRO A 187 -7.95 7.45 41.17
CA PRO A 187 -7.87 7.11 42.58
C PRO A 187 -9.16 6.53 43.22
N THR A 188 -8.91 5.63 44.16
CA THR A 188 -9.60 5.32 45.44
C THR A 188 -11.12 5.10 45.55
N THR A 189 -11.41 3.86 45.98
CA THR A 189 -12.33 3.39 47.04
C THR A 189 -13.85 3.29 46.82
N THR A 190 -14.27 2.02 46.89
CA THR A 190 -15.48 1.47 47.56
C THR A 190 -16.78 1.41 46.75
N THR A 191 -17.09 0.23 46.20
CA THR A 191 -18.02 -0.75 46.82
C THR A 191 -18.08 -2.00 45.93
N ALA A 192 -17.86 -3.15 46.56
CA ALA A 192 -17.99 -4.48 45.97
C ALA A 192 -19.47 -4.92 45.90
N LEU A 193 -19.77 -5.81 44.95
CA LEU A 193 -20.81 -6.88 44.86
C LEU A 193 -21.22 -7.01 43.38
N SER A 194 -21.39 -8.17 42.75
CA SER A 194 -21.18 -9.56 43.12
C SER A 194 -21.24 -10.37 41.82
N THR A 195 -20.36 -11.37 41.71
CA THR A 195 -20.51 -12.70 41.08
C THR A 195 -21.63 -12.98 40.06
N ALA A 196 -21.26 -13.48 38.87
CA ALA A 196 -21.79 -14.76 38.36
C ALA A 196 -20.99 -15.28 37.16
N THR A 197 -20.28 -16.38 37.40
CA THR A 197 -19.74 -17.36 36.44
C THR A 197 -20.86 -18.08 35.69
N VAL A 198 -20.72 -18.34 34.37
CA VAL A 198 -21.03 -19.65 33.75
C VAL A 198 -20.13 -19.86 32.51
N ALA A 199 -19.66 -21.10 32.40
CA ALA A 199 -18.66 -21.69 31.51
C ALA A 199 -19.23 -22.10 30.11
N PRO A 200 -18.48 -22.79 29.22
CA PRO A 200 -18.55 -22.64 27.76
C PRO A 200 -19.33 -23.72 26.98
N SER A 201 -19.65 -23.36 25.72
CA SER A 201 -19.82 -24.11 24.44
C SER A 201 -20.50 -25.49 24.40
N PRO A 202 -21.11 -25.85 23.25
CA PRO A 202 -20.35 -26.65 22.28
C PRO A 202 -20.61 -26.29 20.81
N GLY A 203 -19.62 -26.58 19.96
CA GLY A 203 -19.75 -26.53 18.50
C GLY A 203 -20.37 -27.81 17.93
N VAL A 204 -20.69 -27.77 16.63
CA VAL A 204 -20.66 -28.91 15.71
C VAL A 204 -20.36 -28.44 14.28
N ASP A 205 -19.78 -29.38 13.54
CA ASP A 205 -18.94 -29.27 12.36
C ASP A 205 -19.65 -29.03 11.00
N ALA A 206 -18.81 -28.53 10.07
CA ALA A 206 -18.59 -28.97 8.69
C ALA A 206 -19.71 -28.95 7.61
N ASN A 207 -19.45 -28.07 6.62
CA ASN A 207 -19.25 -28.36 5.19
C ASN A 207 -20.46 -28.73 4.30
N ALA A 208 -20.83 -27.81 3.39
CA ALA A 208 -21.12 -28.11 1.98
C ALA A 208 -21.23 -26.80 1.16
N GLY A 209 -20.48 -26.71 0.07
CA GLY A 209 -20.40 -25.53 -0.78
C GLY A 209 -21.46 -25.41 -1.87
N ARG A 210 -21.68 -24.17 -2.33
CA ARG A 210 -21.76 -23.70 -3.74
C ARG A 210 -22.27 -22.25 -3.76
N GLN A 211 -21.52 -21.37 -4.42
CA GLN A 211 -22.01 -20.12 -5.03
C GLN A 211 -22.81 -20.42 -6.32
N PRO A 212 -23.39 -19.43 -7.03
CA PRO A 212 -24.07 -18.19 -6.60
C PRO A 212 -25.47 -18.08 -7.28
N SER A 213 -26.29 -17.10 -6.93
CA SER A 213 -27.50 -16.78 -7.73
C SER A 213 -27.61 -15.28 -7.99
N GLU A 214 -27.91 -15.02 -9.26
CA GLU A 214 -27.90 -13.77 -10.00
C GLU A 214 -29.22 -13.00 -9.87
N LEU A 215 -29.19 -11.71 -10.21
CA LEU A 215 -30.28 -10.74 -10.16
C LEU A 215 -31.36 -10.96 -11.25
N SER A 216 -32.65 -10.68 -10.93
CA SER A 216 -33.52 -9.66 -11.59
C SER A 216 -35.05 -9.94 -11.48
N PRO A 217 -35.94 -8.91 -11.64
CA PRO A 217 -37.23 -8.75 -10.92
C PRO A 217 -38.49 -8.70 -11.85
N PRO A 218 -39.59 -7.92 -11.59
CA PRO A 218 -40.79 -8.30 -10.80
C PRO A 218 -42.16 -8.06 -11.52
N ALA A 219 -43.28 -8.60 -10.99
CA ALA A 219 -44.68 -8.15 -11.13
C ALA A 219 -45.60 -9.11 -10.34
N GLY A 220 -46.74 -8.80 -9.70
CA GLY A 220 -47.58 -7.61 -9.51
C GLY A 220 -48.89 -8.02 -8.77
N GLY A 221 -49.63 -7.04 -8.21
CA GLY A 221 -51.03 -7.17 -7.70
C GLY A 221 -51.18 -7.13 -6.16
N SER A 222 -51.51 -5.99 -5.53
CA SER A 222 -52.86 -5.41 -5.20
C SER A 222 -53.77 -6.33 -4.39
N MET A 223 -54.55 -5.95 -3.37
CA MET A 223 -54.87 -4.77 -2.53
C MET A 223 -55.67 -5.37 -1.33
N THR A 224 -55.65 -4.83 -0.11
CA THR A 224 -56.79 -4.09 0.50
C THR A 224 -56.37 -3.38 1.79
N ALA A 225 -57.04 -2.26 2.05
CA ALA A 225 -56.71 -1.18 2.98
C ALA A 225 -57.42 -1.22 4.35
N SER A 226 -57.06 -0.23 5.19
CA SER A 226 -57.81 0.41 6.31
C SER A 226 -57.31 0.06 7.73
N THR A 227 -57.11 0.96 8.71
CA THR A 227 -57.12 2.44 8.85
C THR A 227 -56.47 2.76 10.22
N SER A 228 -55.99 4.01 10.40
CA SER A 228 -55.84 4.80 11.66
C SER A 228 -54.41 5.10 12.12
N GLY A 229 -53.98 6.36 11.98
CA GLY A 229 -52.82 6.95 12.71
C GLY A 229 -53.25 7.59 14.05
N PRO A 230 -52.50 8.55 14.63
CA PRO A 230 -51.09 8.92 14.42
C PRO A 230 -50.31 9.04 15.76
N THR A 231 -49.00 8.78 15.79
CA THR A 231 -48.10 9.52 16.70
C THR A 231 -46.66 9.51 16.20
N ALA A 232 -46.09 10.71 16.13
CA ALA A 232 -44.70 10.95 15.85
C ALA A 232 -43.80 10.41 16.97
N ALA A 233 -42.74 9.69 16.60
CA ALA A 233 -41.50 9.64 17.35
C ALA A 233 -40.38 9.36 16.35
N ALA A 234 -39.56 10.38 16.11
CA ALA A 234 -38.34 10.28 15.34
C ALA A 234 -37.45 9.18 15.93
N THR A 235 -37.26 8.09 15.18
CA THR A 235 -36.19 7.13 15.45
C THR A 235 -34.87 7.83 15.13
N GLN A 236 -34.28 8.47 16.15
CA GLN A 236 -32.86 8.80 16.14
C GLN A 236 -32.08 7.51 15.87
N PRO A 237 -31.17 7.48 14.88
CA PRO A 237 -30.18 6.43 14.84
C PRO A 237 -29.41 6.48 16.16
N ALA A 238 -29.34 5.32 16.81
CA ALA A 238 -28.64 5.11 18.06
C ALA A 238 -27.29 5.84 18.06
N VAL A 239 -27.02 6.54 19.16
CA VAL A 239 -25.71 7.12 19.46
C VAL A 239 -24.72 5.98 19.43
N ALA A 240 -24.00 5.85 18.32
CA ALA A 240 -22.85 4.98 18.23
C ALA A 240 -21.84 5.47 19.28
N THR A 241 -21.50 4.58 20.21
CA THR A 241 -20.32 4.69 21.06
C THR A 241 -19.15 5.18 20.20
N PRO A 242 -18.36 6.19 20.63
CA PRO A 242 -17.28 6.72 19.82
C PRO A 242 -16.37 5.58 19.37
N ALA A 243 -16.08 5.52 18.07
CA ALA A 243 -15.07 4.61 17.56
C ALA A 243 -13.76 4.94 18.29
N ALA A 244 -13.36 4.07 19.22
CA ALA A 244 -12.16 4.26 20.02
C ALA A 244 -10.88 4.28 19.15
N ASN A 245 -10.98 3.79 17.91
CA ASN A 245 -9.91 3.77 16.94
C ASN A 245 -10.18 4.78 15.82
N PRO A 246 -9.22 5.65 15.48
CA PRO A 246 -9.33 6.52 14.31
C PRO A 246 -9.48 5.68 13.04
N PRO A 247 -10.41 6.02 12.13
CA PRO A 247 -10.43 5.40 10.81
C PRO A 247 -9.06 5.59 10.13
N PRO A 248 -8.54 4.61 9.36
CA PRO A 248 -7.22 4.69 8.73
C PRO A 248 -7.01 5.99 7.93
N LEU A 249 -8.06 6.44 7.25
CA LEU A 249 -8.05 7.67 6.46
C LEU A 249 -7.77 8.94 7.32
N TYR A 250 -8.16 8.95 8.60
CA TYR A 250 -7.82 10.05 9.49
C TYR A 250 -6.31 10.16 9.65
N ALA A 251 -5.62 9.06 10.00
CA ALA A 251 -4.18 9.05 10.18
C ALA A 251 -3.44 9.36 8.86
N GLN A 252 -3.95 8.84 7.75
CA GLN A 252 -3.32 8.97 6.43
C GLN A 252 -3.38 10.39 5.85
N SER A 253 -4.49 11.12 6.06
CA SER A 253 -4.72 12.38 5.34
C SER A 253 -5.15 13.54 6.24
N CYS A 254 -5.97 13.28 7.26
CA CYS A 254 -6.58 14.34 8.05
C CYS A 254 -5.71 14.79 9.23
N ALA A 255 -4.97 13.87 9.84
CA ALA A 255 -4.17 14.09 11.04
C ALA A 255 -3.02 15.09 10.82
N VAL A 256 -2.49 15.17 9.59
CA VAL A 256 -1.42 16.10 9.22
C VAL A 256 -1.78 17.54 9.59
N CYS A 257 -3.04 17.93 9.37
CA CYS A 257 -3.51 19.27 9.72
C CYS A 257 -4.31 19.29 11.03
N HIS A 258 -5.20 18.33 11.24
CA HIS A 258 -6.11 18.32 12.39
C HIS A 258 -5.50 17.76 13.68
N GLY A 259 -4.31 17.17 13.65
CA GLY A 259 -3.59 16.76 14.86
C GLY A 259 -2.97 17.95 15.59
N ALA A 260 -2.24 18.80 14.86
CA ALA A 260 -1.54 19.97 15.42
C ALA A 260 -2.25 21.30 15.16
N GLY A 261 -3.35 21.31 14.40
CA GLY A 261 -4.08 22.52 14.03
C GLY A 261 -3.35 23.39 13.01
N VAL A 262 -2.69 22.76 12.04
CA VAL A 262 -1.91 23.44 11.00
C VAL A 262 -2.82 24.37 10.19
N ALA A 263 -2.33 25.57 9.87
CA ALA A 263 -3.07 26.59 9.12
C ALA A 263 -4.44 26.95 9.73
N GLY A 264 -4.60 26.83 11.05
CA GLY A 264 -5.86 27.11 11.75
C GLY A 264 -6.90 25.99 11.64
N ALA A 265 -6.49 24.77 11.25
CA ALA A 265 -7.37 23.62 11.30
C ALA A 265 -7.86 23.36 12.74
N PRO A 266 -9.15 23.02 12.94
CA PRO A 266 -9.64 22.65 14.26
C PRO A 266 -8.96 21.37 14.73
N LYS A 267 -8.29 21.44 15.89
CA LYS A 267 -7.58 20.30 16.48
C LYS A 267 -8.56 19.22 16.92
N LEU A 268 -8.28 17.96 16.62
CA LEU A 268 -9.07 16.84 17.12
C LEU A 268 -9.09 16.87 18.66
N GLY A 269 -10.28 16.78 19.25
CA GLY A 269 -10.47 16.83 20.70
C GLY A 269 -10.61 18.22 21.29
N ASP A 270 -10.41 19.30 20.53
CA ASP A 270 -10.64 20.67 21.00
C ASP A 270 -12.13 21.01 21.01
N LYS A 271 -12.80 20.70 22.13
CA LYS A 271 -14.24 20.89 22.29
C LYS A 271 -14.69 22.33 22.02
N ALA A 272 -13.87 23.33 22.38
CA ALA A 272 -14.21 24.73 22.17
C ALA A 272 -14.18 25.10 20.68
N ALA A 273 -13.17 24.63 19.94
CA ALA A 273 -13.09 24.83 18.50
C ALA A 273 -14.14 24.03 17.71
N TRP A 274 -14.58 22.89 18.24
CA TRP A 274 -15.54 21.99 17.57
C TRP A 274 -17.01 22.29 17.88
N ALA A 275 -17.35 22.84 19.04
CA ALA A 275 -18.75 23.17 19.40
C ALA A 275 -19.53 23.94 18.30
N PRO A 276 -19.05 25.07 17.75
CA PRO A 276 -19.77 25.79 16.69
C PRO A 276 -19.79 25.06 15.34
N ARG A 277 -18.94 24.05 15.15
CA ARG A 277 -18.88 23.21 13.94
C ARG A 277 -19.86 22.07 14.04
N ILE A 278 -19.89 21.41 15.20
CA ILE A 278 -20.84 20.34 15.51
C ILE A 278 -22.28 20.86 15.41
N ALA A 279 -22.53 22.12 15.80
CA ALA A 279 -23.82 22.78 15.63
C ALA A 279 -24.30 22.89 14.16
N GLN A 280 -23.40 22.81 13.18
CA GLN A 280 -23.76 22.85 11.74
C GLN A 280 -24.24 21.48 11.22
N GLY A 281 -24.07 20.41 12.01
CA GLY A 281 -24.46 19.05 11.65
C GLY A 281 -23.41 18.29 10.83
N ILE A 282 -23.48 16.96 10.90
CA ILE A 282 -22.52 16.04 10.25
C ILE A 282 -22.52 16.18 8.73
N ASP A 283 -23.68 16.39 8.10
CA ASP A 283 -23.78 16.45 6.64
C ASP A 283 -23.12 17.72 6.07
N THR A 284 -23.27 18.86 6.76
CA THR A 284 -22.58 20.11 6.42
C THR A 284 -21.06 19.96 6.53
N LEU A 285 -20.58 19.36 7.63
CA LEU A 285 -19.15 19.11 7.84
C LEU A 285 -18.58 18.13 6.81
N THR A 286 -19.34 17.10 6.45
CA THR A 286 -18.97 16.13 5.41
C THR A 286 -18.87 16.82 4.05
N THR A 287 -19.84 17.69 3.71
CA THR A 287 -19.81 18.47 2.47
C THR A 287 -18.59 19.39 2.40
N HIS A 288 -18.26 20.07 3.49
CA HIS A 288 -17.04 20.89 3.59
C HIS A 288 -15.77 20.06 3.45
N ALA A 289 -15.74 18.84 4.00
CA ALA A 289 -14.58 17.95 3.85
C ALA A 289 -14.42 17.46 2.40
N ILE A 290 -15.53 17.17 1.70
CA ILE A 290 -15.50 16.73 0.30
C ILE A 290 -15.09 17.87 -0.64
N THR A 291 -15.70 19.05 -0.48
CA THR A 291 -15.49 20.21 -1.38
C THR A 291 -14.26 21.04 -1.04
N GLY A 292 -13.73 20.90 0.19
CA GLY A 292 -12.69 21.77 0.74
C GLY A 292 -13.27 23.07 1.30
N LYS A 293 -12.58 23.68 2.26
CA LYS A 293 -12.98 24.96 2.87
C LYS A 293 -11.78 25.72 3.41
N GLY A 294 -11.57 26.93 2.92
CA GLY A 294 -10.40 27.75 3.30
C GLY A 294 -9.10 27.03 2.91
N ALA A 295 -8.21 26.81 3.89
CA ALA A 295 -6.95 26.09 3.67
C ALA A 295 -7.12 24.55 3.60
N MET A 296 -8.31 24.01 3.86
CA MET A 296 -8.57 22.58 3.77
C MET A 296 -8.79 22.17 2.29
N PRO A 297 -7.93 21.32 1.70
CA PRO A 297 -8.10 20.86 0.33
C PRO A 297 -9.34 19.97 0.17
N PRO A 298 -9.93 19.88 -1.04
CA PRO A 298 -11.01 18.94 -1.33
C PRO A 298 -10.63 17.51 -0.91
N ARG A 299 -11.57 16.83 -0.27
CA ARG A 299 -11.41 15.46 0.25
C ARG A 299 -10.22 15.28 1.20
N GLY A 300 -9.75 16.35 1.84
CA GLY A 300 -8.55 16.32 2.68
C GLY A 300 -7.27 15.93 1.93
N GLY A 301 -7.24 16.14 0.60
CA GLY A 301 -6.13 15.72 -0.26
C GLY A 301 -6.11 14.23 -0.59
N SER A 302 -7.17 13.48 -0.25
CA SER A 302 -7.31 12.06 -0.53
C SER A 302 -8.18 11.79 -1.76
N THR A 303 -8.09 10.58 -2.31
CA THR A 303 -9.03 10.03 -3.30
C THR A 303 -10.08 9.11 -2.69
N ALA A 304 -10.23 9.14 -1.35
CA ALA A 304 -11.16 8.26 -0.62
C ALA A 304 -12.60 8.52 -1.03
N SER A 305 -13.53 7.58 -0.77
CA SER A 305 -14.95 7.73 -1.13
C SER A 305 -15.71 8.71 -0.22
N ASP A 306 -16.89 9.18 -0.62
CA ASP A 306 -17.71 10.09 0.22
C ASP A 306 -18.11 9.42 1.53
N ALA A 307 -18.32 8.10 1.50
CA ALA A 307 -18.63 7.30 2.67
C ALA A 307 -17.45 7.24 3.65
N ASP A 308 -16.22 7.10 3.16
CA ASP A 308 -15.02 7.11 4.00
C ASP A 308 -14.79 8.48 4.63
N ILE A 309 -15.00 9.56 3.86
CA ILE A 309 -14.90 10.93 4.37
C ILE A 309 -15.95 11.16 5.45
N ARG A 310 -17.21 10.75 5.24
CA ARG A 310 -18.27 10.86 6.24
C ARG A 310 -17.92 10.08 7.52
N THR A 311 -17.31 8.91 7.37
CA THR A 311 -16.85 8.08 8.49
C THR A 311 -15.78 8.81 9.32
N VAL A 312 -14.79 9.41 8.66
CA VAL A 312 -13.76 10.22 9.34
C VAL A 312 -14.36 11.46 10.00
N VAL A 313 -15.23 12.20 9.32
CA VAL A 313 -15.89 13.38 9.89
C VAL A 313 -16.70 13.01 11.14
N THR A 314 -17.41 11.88 11.10
CA THR A 314 -18.16 11.37 12.25
C THR A 314 -17.24 11.03 13.41
N TYR A 315 -16.11 10.36 13.14
CA TYR A 315 -15.07 10.12 14.13
C TYR A 315 -14.56 11.43 14.76
N MET A 316 -14.19 12.41 13.93
CA MET A 316 -13.61 13.68 14.41
C MET A 316 -14.60 14.48 15.26
N VAL A 317 -15.87 14.50 14.86
CA VAL A 317 -16.94 15.09 15.67
C VAL A 317 -17.12 14.32 16.98
N SER A 318 -17.16 12.99 16.95
CA SER A 318 -17.34 12.16 18.15
C SER A 318 -16.21 12.33 19.16
N ALA A 319 -14.97 12.43 18.67
CA ALA A 319 -13.77 12.64 19.49
C ALA A 319 -13.67 14.07 20.04
N SER A 320 -14.48 15.01 19.55
CA SER A 320 -14.43 16.43 19.91
C SER A 320 -15.72 16.96 20.56
N LYS A 321 -16.62 16.07 20.97
CA LYS A 321 -17.79 16.39 21.80
C LYS A 321 -17.41 16.53 23.28
#